data_AF-A0A127T5Y6-F1
#
_entry.id   AF-A0A127T5Y6-F1
#
_cell.length_a   1.000
_cell.length_b   1.000
_cell.length_c   1.000
_cell.angle_alpha   90.00
_cell.angle_beta   90.00
_cell.angle_gamma   90.00
#
_symmetry.space_group_name_H-M   'P 1'
#
loop_
_entity.id
_entity.type
_entity.pdbx_description
1 polymer ?
#
loop_
_entity_poly.entity_id
_entity_poly.type
_entity_poly.pdbx_seq_one_letter_code
_entity_poly.pdbx_strand_id
1 'polypeptide(L)' 'MPEHKFVTLEDTPLIGVTQSYSCSLEQISDFRHEMRYQFWHDFLGNAPTIPPVLYGLNETRPSQDKDDEQEVFY' A
#
# COMPACT_ATOMS: atom_id res chain seq x y z
N MET A 1 17.18 -3.45 -15.03
CA MET A 1 16.46 -2.56 -14.08
C MET A 1 15.70 -1.52 -14.89
N PRO A 2 14.52 -1.08 -14.45
CA PRO A 2 13.84 0.07 -15.05
C PRO A 2 14.69 1.34 -14.94
N GLU A 3 14.55 2.24 -15.92
CA GLU A 3 15.22 3.54 -15.91
C GLU A 3 14.59 4.46 -14.87
N HIS A 4 15.41 5.17 -14.10
CA HIS A 4 14.94 6.07 -13.04
C HIS A 4 14.77 7.50 -13.57
N LYS A 5 13.83 8.24 -12.98
CA LYS A 5 13.57 9.64 -13.34
C LYS A 5 13.18 10.46 -12.10
N PHE A 6 13.71 11.67 -11.99
CA PHE A 6 13.23 12.65 -11.02
C PHE A 6 11.91 13.24 -11.50
N VAL A 7 10.91 13.23 -10.63
CA VAL A 7 9.57 13.79 -10.88
C VAL A 7 9.16 14.66 -9.69
N THR A 8 8.34 15.67 -9.95
CA THR A 8 7.69 16.48 -8.92
C THR A 8 6.20 16.19 -8.99
N LEU A 9 5.60 15.81 -7.87
CA LEU A 9 4.18 15.52 -7.75
C LEU A 9 3.49 16.66 -7.00
N GLU A 10 2.29 17.02 -7.43
CA GLU A 10 1.41 17.93 -6.69
C GLU A 10 0.58 17.14 -5.67
N ASP A 11 0.09 17.84 -4.63
CA ASP A 11 -0.80 17.26 -3.65
C ASP A 11 -2.07 16.74 -4.32
N THR A 12 -2.37 15.46 -4.12
CA THR A 12 -3.52 14.79 -4.74
C THR A 12 -4.39 14.16 -3.66
N PRO A 13 -5.67 14.59 -3.50
CA PRO A 13 -6.57 13.94 -2.57
C PRO A 13 -6.95 12.54 -3.09
N LEU A 14 -6.80 11.53 -2.23
CA LEU A 14 -7.15 10.15 -2.52
C LEU A 14 -8.20 9.65 -1.52
N ILE A 15 -9.05 8.73 -1.96
CA ILE A 15 -9.94 7.96 -1.09
C ILE A 15 -9.47 6.50 -1.09
N GLY A 16 -9.38 5.91 0.10
CA GLY A 16 -8.87 4.56 0.24
C GLY A 16 -9.04 4.03 1.66
N VAL A 17 -8.49 2.84 1.87
CA VAL A 17 -8.39 2.19 3.16
C VAL A 17 -6.91 2.13 3.53
N THR A 18 -6.62 2.26 4.83
CA THR A 18 -5.28 2.03 5.37
C THR A 18 -5.41 1.06 6.54
N GLN A 19 -4.58 0.02 6.55
CA GLN A 19 -4.50 -0.93 7.66
C GLN A 19 -3.07 -0.99 8.19
N SER A 20 -2.94 -1.15 9.51
CA SER A 20 -1.65 -1.38 10.17
C SER A 20 -1.42 -2.89 10.28
N TYR A 21 -0.19 -3.32 9.97
CA TYR A 21 0.28 -4.68 10.22
C TYR A 21 1.76 -4.70 10.60
N SER A 22 2.18 -5.74 11.32
CA SER A 22 3.57 -6.01 11.66
C SER A 22 4.08 -7.21 10.87
N CYS A 23 5.23 -7.07 10.22
CA CYS A 23 5.83 -8.16 9.43
C CYS A 23 7.36 -8.02 9.35
N SER A 24 8.04 -9.10 8.92
CA SER A 24 9.45 -9.05 8.54
C SER A 24 9.63 -8.42 7.15
N LEU A 25 10.87 -7.98 6.83
CA LEU A 25 11.20 -7.43 5.51
C LEU A 25 10.86 -8.37 4.35
N GLU A 26 11.01 -9.68 4.53
CA GLU A 26 10.73 -10.66 3.47
C GLU A 26 9.23 -10.79 3.19
N GLN A 27 8.39 -10.51 4.19
CA GLN A 27 6.94 -10.67 4.11
C GLN A 27 6.22 -9.45 3.55
N ILE A 28 6.88 -8.29 3.48
CA ILE A 28 6.28 -7.01 3.06
C ILE A 28 5.59 -7.12 1.70
N SER A 29 6.21 -7.77 0.71
CA SER A 29 5.66 -7.86 -0.64
C SER A 29 4.32 -8.61 -0.66
N ASP A 30 4.25 -9.73 0.07
CA ASP A 30 3.08 -10.61 0.09
C ASP A 30 1.92 -9.93 0.81
N PHE A 31 2.16 -9.31 1.96
CA PHE A 31 1.13 -8.56 2.69
C PHE A 31 0.57 -7.39 1.88
N ARG A 32 1.45 -6.58 1.25
CA ARG A 32 0.99 -5.48 0.39
C ARG A 32 0.20 -5.97 -0.82
N HIS A 33 0.57 -7.13 -1.38
CA HIS A 33 -0.15 -7.71 -2.51
C HIS A 33 -1.55 -8.15 -2.09
N GLU A 34 -1.66 -8.91 -1.00
CA GLU A 34 -2.93 -9.39 -0.47
C GLU A 34 -3.88 -8.23 -0.15
N MET A 35 -3.39 -7.19 0.53
CA MET A 35 -4.20 -6.01 0.87
C MET A 35 -4.73 -5.28 -0.38
N ARG A 36 -3.87 -5.05 -1.39
CA ARG A 36 -4.33 -4.46 -2.65
C ARG A 36 -5.38 -5.34 -3.32
N TYR A 37 -5.17 -6.65 -3.33
CA TYR A 37 -6.07 -7.59 -3.97
C TYR A 37 -7.46 -7.56 -3.34
N GLN A 38 -7.53 -7.66 -2.00
CA GLN A 38 -8.80 -7.61 -1.26
C GLN A 38 -9.52 -6.28 -1.49
N PHE A 39 -8.83 -5.14 -1.28
CA PHE A 39 -9.41 -3.82 -1.52
C PHE A 39 -9.92 -3.66 -2.95
N TRP A 40 -9.13 -4.08 -3.94
CA TRP A 40 -9.49 -3.92 -5.34
C TRP A 40 -10.70 -4.76 -5.74
N HIS A 41 -10.77 -6.01 -5.29
CA HIS A 41 -11.92 -6.88 -5.54
C HIS A 41 -13.19 -6.35 -4.90
N ASP A 42 -13.12 -5.91 -3.63
CA ASP A 42 -14.27 -5.34 -2.93
C ASP A 42 -14.76 -4.05 -3.59
N PHE A 43 -13.82 -3.17 -3.99
CA PHE A 43 -14.14 -1.93 -4.69
C PHE A 43 -14.82 -2.21 -6.04
N LEU A 44 -14.25 -3.11 -6.84
CA LEU A 44 -14.79 -3.45 -8.17
C LEU A 44 -16.17 -4.11 -8.11
N GLY A 45 -16.52 -4.77 -7.00
CA GLY A 45 -17.85 -5.36 -6.81
C GLY A 45 -19.00 -4.36 -6.93
N ASN A 46 -18.74 -3.07 -6.66
CA ASN A 46 -19.74 -1.99 -6.72
C ASN A 46 -19.39 -0.89 -7.73
N ALA A 47 -18.22 -0.96 -8.37
CA ALA A 47 -17.76 0.09 -9.27
C ALA A 47 -18.42 -0.02 -10.66
N PRO A 48 -19.09 1.02 -11.17
CA PRO A 48 -19.71 0.98 -12.49
C PRO A 48 -18.68 1.00 -13.64
N THR A 49 -17.45 1.40 -13.34
CA THR A 49 -16.32 1.49 -14.27
C THR A 49 -15.01 1.22 -13.55
N ILE A 50 -14.02 0.66 -14.25
CA ILE A 50 -12.71 0.33 -13.68
C ILE A 50 -11.83 1.59 -13.62
N PRO A 51 -11.31 1.98 -12.44
CA PRO A 51 -10.33 3.05 -12.33
C PRO A 51 -9.05 2.74 -13.13
N PRO A 52 -8.46 3.72 -13.83
CA PRO A 52 -7.27 3.49 -14.64
C PRO A 52 -5.99 3.27 -13.81
N VAL A 53 -6.00 3.70 -12.55
CA VAL A 53 -4.85 3.63 -11.63
C VAL A 53 -5.35 3.30 -10.22
N LEU A 54 -4.64 2.40 -9.54
CA LEU A 54 -4.77 2.12 -8.11
C LEU A 54 -3.49 2.59 -7.40
N TYR A 55 -3.64 3.41 -6.36
CA TYR A 55 -2.52 3.90 -5.56
C TYR A 55 -2.23 2.96 -4.39
N GLY A 56 -0.95 2.66 -4.17
CA GLY A 56 -0.46 1.89 -3.04
C GLY A 56 0.53 2.72 -2.23
N LEU A 57 0.07 3.36 -1.16
CA LEU A 57 0.91 4.22 -0.32
C LEU A 57 1.46 3.39 0.83
N ASN A 58 2.77 3.45 1.04
CA ASN A 58 3.41 2.75 2.14
C ASN A 58 4.02 3.74 3.13
N GLU A 59 3.56 3.68 4.38
CA GLU A 59 4.16 4.39 5.50
C GLU A 59 4.66 3.36 6.53
N THR A 60 5.97 3.34 6.78
CA THR A 60 6.60 2.43 7.74
C THR A 60 7.03 3.20 8.98
N ARG A 61 6.71 2.65 10.16
CA ARG A 61 7.14 3.16 11.46
C ARG A 61 7.88 2.05 12.23
N PRO A 62 8.90 2.39 13.04
CA PRO A 62 9.52 1.41 13.93
C PRO A 62 8.48 0.80 14.88
N SER A 63 8.50 -0.53 15.04
CA SER A 63 7.67 -1.20 16.04
C SER A 63 8.12 -0.79 17.45
N GLN A 64 7.17 -0.57 18.37
CA GLN A 64 7.51 -0.29 19.77
C GLN A 64 7.73 -1.57 20.60
N ASP A 65 7.25 -2.71 20.12
CA ASP A 65 7.22 -3.97 20.88
C ASP A 65 8.32 -4.95 20.47
N LYS A 66 8.84 -4.84 19.24
CA LYS A 66 9.80 -5.77 18.67
C LYS A 66 10.84 -5.05 17.82
N ASP A 67 12.11 -5.20 18.18
CA ASP A 67 13.23 -4.48 17.55
C ASP A 67 13.49 -4.89 16.09
N ASP A 68 13.04 -6.08 15.67
CA ASP A 68 13.25 -6.64 14.33
C ASP A 68 12.05 -6.50 13.38
N GLU A 69 10.92 -5.94 13.85
CA GLU A 69 9.70 -5.75 13.07
C GLU A 69 9.43 -4.27 12.76
N GLN A 70 8.68 -4.03 11.69
CA GLN A 70 8.17 -2.70 11.34
C GLN A 70 6.65 -2.70 11.39
N GLU A 71 6.08 -1.62 11.92
CA GLU A 71 4.67 -1.33 11.75
C GLU A 71 4.49 -0.68 10.37
N VAL A 72 3.67 -1.30 9.53
CA VAL A 72 3.43 -0.85 8.15
C VAL A 72 1.97 -0.43 8.02
N PHE A 73 1.78 0.82 7.59
CA PHE A 73 0.49 1.36 7.18
C PHE A 73 0.41 1.29 5.66
N TYR A 74 -0.55 0.52 5.16
CA TYR A 74 -0.73 0.27 3.73
C TYR A 74 -2.21 0.26 3.32
#